data_AF-A0A8H2LH02-F1
#
_entry.id   AF-A0A8H2LH02-F1
#
_cell.length_a   1.000
_cell.length_b   1.000
_cell.length_c   1.000
_cell.angle_alpha   90.00
_cell.angle_beta   90.00
_cell.angle_gamma   90.00
#
_symmetry.space_group_name_H-M   'P 1'
#
loop_
_entity.id
_entity.type
_entity.pdbx_description
1 polymer ?
#
loop_
_entity_poly.entity_id
_entity_poly.type
_entity_poly.pdbx_seq_one_letter_code
_entity_poly.pdbx_strand_id
1 'polypeptide(L)'
;MDTNNTEIYNHDDDLEVTHKINTIELENWITHITYIEKELNNLIGLCKQQVNEAEDKESILERFLEKKAKNEVLKMALEKYSLSRANLKECEDMACDMVYISEHESYRLRYLVHLDSYRTIKDDFFSKVQANTEVENNK
;
A
#
# COMPACT_ATOMS: atom_id res chain seq x y z
N MET A 1 -22.12 -2.79 -5.58
CA MET A 1 -21.20 -3.74 -4.93
C MET A 1 -21.86 -4.13 -3.65
N ASP A 2 -22.38 -5.35 -3.57
CA ASP A 2 -22.95 -5.87 -2.35
C ASP A 2 -21.82 -5.99 -1.34
N THR A 3 -21.95 -5.29 -0.22
CA THR A 3 -21.05 -5.40 0.92
C THR A 3 -21.02 -6.86 1.35
N ASN A 4 -19.90 -7.56 1.12
CA ASN A 4 -19.60 -8.77 1.88
C ASN A 4 -19.79 -8.39 3.35
N ASN A 5 -20.70 -9.05 4.05
CA ASN A 5 -21.10 -8.63 5.39
C ASN A 5 -19.90 -8.76 6.34
N THR A 6 -19.20 -7.65 6.57
CA THR A 6 -17.99 -7.56 7.41
C THR A 6 -18.33 -7.46 8.90
N GLU A 7 -19.62 -7.37 9.26
CA GLU A 7 -20.07 -7.41 10.65
C GLU A 7 -19.78 -8.78 11.26
N ILE A 8 -19.06 -8.77 12.38
CA ILE A 8 -18.78 -9.97 13.18
C ILE A 8 -19.92 -10.18 14.17
N TYR A 9 -20.51 -11.37 14.17
CA TYR A 9 -21.59 -11.77 15.07
C TYR A 9 -21.15 -12.87 16.03
N ASN A 10 -21.85 -12.98 17.16
CA ASN A 10 -21.55 -13.99 18.19
C ASN A 10 -21.75 -15.45 17.74
N HIS A 11 -22.43 -15.66 16.61
CA HIS A 11 -22.69 -16.99 16.06
C HIS A 11 -21.76 -17.32 14.89
N ASP A 12 -20.89 -16.39 14.50
CA ASP A 12 -19.88 -16.67 13.49
C ASP A 12 -18.89 -17.70 14.04
N ASP A 13 -18.49 -18.65 13.20
CA ASP A 13 -17.35 -19.50 13.53
C ASP A 13 -16.01 -18.79 13.32
N ASP A 14 -14.92 -19.39 13.83
CA ASP A 14 -13.57 -18.80 13.77
C ASP A 14 -13.12 -18.50 12.32
N LEU A 15 -13.62 -19.28 11.34
CA LEU A 15 -13.25 -19.16 9.95
C LEU A 15 -14.00 -18.02 9.27
N GLU A 16 -15.30 -17.89 9.53
CA GLU A 16 -16.13 -16.76 9.12
C GLU A 16 -15.57 -15.45 9.67
N VAL A 17 -15.20 -15.43 10.96
CA VAL A 17 -14.55 -14.26 11.59
C VAL A 17 -13.24 -13.93 10.89
N THR A 18 -12.40 -14.93 10.60
CA THR A 18 -11.13 -14.74 9.89
C THR A 18 -11.34 -14.12 8.51
N HIS A 19 -12.32 -14.59 7.73
CA HIS A 19 -12.60 -14.03 6.41
C HIS A 19 -13.16 -12.61 6.45
N LYS A 20 -13.97 -12.29 7.46
CA LYS A 20 -14.48 -10.93 7.70
C LYS A 20 -13.33 -9.98 8.03
N ILE A 21 -12.44 -10.35 8.95
CA ILE A 21 -11.24 -9.58 9.31
C ILE A 21 -10.36 -9.37 8.07
N ASN A 22 -10.07 -10.42 7.31
CA ASN A 22 -9.24 -10.33 6.11
C ASN A 22 -9.85 -9.40 5.06
N THR A 23 -11.18 -9.37 4.93
CA THR A 23 -11.88 -8.45 4.02
C THR A 23 -11.71 -6.99 4.47
N ILE A 24 -11.92 -6.70 5.76
CA ILE A 24 -11.71 -5.36 6.33
C ILE A 24 -10.24 -4.93 6.16
N GLU A 25 -9.30 -5.84 6.40
CA GLU A 25 -7.87 -5.55 6.29
C GLU A 25 -7.47 -5.22 4.85
N LEU A 26 -7.98 -5.98 3.87
CA LEU A 26 -7.74 -5.74 2.46
C LEU A 26 -8.30 -4.37 2.01
N GLU A 27 -9.50 -4.02 2.42
CA GLU A 27 -10.10 -2.70 2.15
C GLU A 27 -9.20 -1.58 2.69
N ASN A 28 -8.71 -1.72 3.94
CA ASN A 28 -7.79 -0.77 4.53
C ASN A 28 -6.49 -0.63 3.74
N TRP A 29 -5.91 -1.74 3.26
CA TRP A 29 -4.71 -1.71 2.42
C TRP A 29 -4.95 -0.99 1.10
N ILE A 30 -6.08 -1.24 0.42
CA ILE A 30 -6.44 -0.58 -0.84
C ILE A 30 -6.61 0.93 -0.62
N THR A 31 -7.33 1.34 0.43
CA THR A 31 -7.48 2.75 0.80
C THR A 31 -6.12 3.40 1.06
N HIS A 32 -5.25 2.74 1.80
CA HIS A 32 -3.92 3.28 2.13
C HIS A 32 -3.01 3.38 0.90
N ILE A 33 -2.96 2.35 0.05
CA ILE A 33 -2.17 2.38 -1.20
C ILE A 33 -2.67 3.45 -2.16
N THR A 34 -4.00 3.69 -2.21
CA THR A 34 -4.60 4.79 -2.96
C THR A 34 -4.17 6.15 -2.41
N TYR A 35 -4.09 6.29 -1.08
CA TYR A 35 -3.57 7.50 -0.45
C TYR A 35 -2.07 7.70 -0.77
N ILE A 36 -1.25 6.65 -0.69
CA ILE A 36 0.18 6.69 -1.03
C ILE A 36 0.38 7.14 -2.48
N GLU A 37 -0.49 6.74 -3.42
CA GLU A 37 -0.46 7.22 -4.81
C GLU A 37 -0.58 8.75 -4.89
N LYS A 38 -1.55 9.32 -4.16
CA LYS A 38 -1.73 10.78 -4.06
C LYS A 38 -0.52 11.44 -3.40
N GLU A 39 0.01 10.86 -2.33
CA GLU A 39 1.19 11.38 -1.63
C GLU A 39 2.43 11.37 -2.54
N LEU A 40 2.66 10.29 -3.29
CA LEU A 40 3.73 10.18 -4.27
C LEU A 40 3.64 11.25 -5.36
N ASN A 41 2.44 11.51 -5.91
CA ASN A 41 2.26 12.57 -6.89
C ASN A 41 2.66 13.94 -6.34
N ASN A 42 2.32 14.23 -5.07
CA ASN A 42 2.72 15.46 -4.40
C ASN A 42 4.24 15.52 -4.19
N LEU A 43 4.85 14.45 -3.66
CA LEU A 43 6.29 14.37 -3.42
C LEU A 43 7.10 14.53 -4.71
N ILE A 44 6.67 13.91 -5.81
CA ILE A 44 7.28 14.10 -7.13
C ILE A 44 7.19 15.57 -7.56
N GLY A 45 6.05 16.22 -7.34
CA GLY A 45 5.87 17.65 -7.61
C GLY A 45 6.83 18.53 -6.81
N LEU A 46 6.96 18.26 -5.50
CA LEU A 46 7.89 18.96 -4.62
C LEU A 46 9.35 18.73 -5.01
N CYS A 47 9.72 17.48 -5.32
CA CYS A 47 11.08 17.12 -5.69
C CYS A 47 11.53 17.86 -6.96
N LYS A 48 10.64 18.04 -7.93
CA LYS A 48 10.91 18.84 -9.14
C LYS A 48 11.16 20.32 -8.81
N GLN A 49 10.56 20.86 -7.76
CA GLN A 49 10.64 22.27 -7.38
C GLN A 49 11.79 22.59 -6.42
N GLN A 50 12.09 21.72 -5.44
CA GLN A 50 12.85 22.09 -4.24
C GLN A 50 14.28 21.54 -4.15
N VAL A 51 14.67 20.53 -4.95
CA VAL A 51 16.04 20.02 -4.88
C VAL A 51 16.94 20.84 -5.81
N ASN A 52 17.95 21.50 -5.22
CA ASN A 52 18.86 22.42 -5.90
C ASN A 52 20.08 21.72 -6.51
N GLU A 53 20.55 20.62 -5.89
CA GLU A 53 21.65 19.81 -6.42
C GLU A 53 21.13 18.84 -7.49
N ALA A 54 21.60 19.02 -8.73
CA ALA A 54 21.05 18.32 -9.90
C ALA A 54 21.18 16.78 -9.81
N GLU A 55 22.29 16.27 -9.26
CA GLU A 55 22.58 14.83 -9.20
C GLU A 55 21.71 14.13 -8.14
N ASP A 56 21.59 14.73 -6.95
CA ASP A 56 20.74 14.22 -5.88
C ASP A 56 19.25 14.31 -6.21
N LYS A 57 18.86 15.37 -6.93
CA LYS A 57 17.50 15.55 -7.45
C LYS A 57 17.11 14.44 -8.41
N GLU A 58 17.97 14.12 -9.37
CA GLU A 58 17.71 13.11 -10.40
C GLU A 58 17.53 11.73 -9.76
N SER A 59 18.42 11.38 -8.81
CA SER A 59 18.38 10.08 -8.12
C SER A 59 17.10 9.86 -7.28
N ILE A 60 16.67 10.86 -6.51
CA ILE A 60 15.46 10.73 -5.67
C ILE A 60 14.20 10.76 -6.53
N LEU A 61 14.17 11.61 -7.56
CA LEU A 61 13.04 11.70 -8.47
C LEU A 61 12.80 10.36 -9.19
N GLU A 62 13.86 9.73 -9.68
CA GLU A 62 13.79 8.41 -10.30
C GLU A 62 13.22 7.37 -9.34
N ARG A 63 13.70 7.34 -8.08
CA ARG A 63 13.19 6.43 -7.05
C ARG A 63 11.72 6.65 -6.74
N PHE A 64 11.23 7.90 -6.69
CA PHE A 64 9.81 8.17 -6.52
C PHE A 64 8.97 7.75 -7.73
N LEU A 65 9.46 7.94 -8.96
CA LEU A 65 8.77 7.50 -10.18
C LEU A 65 8.68 5.97 -10.23
N GLU A 66 9.78 5.28 -9.94
CA GLU A 66 9.79 3.82 -9.85
C GLU A 66 8.82 3.35 -8.75
N LYS A 67 8.82 4.01 -7.59
CA LYS A 67 7.92 3.66 -6.49
C LYS A 67 6.45 3.87 -6.85
N LYS A 68 6.13 4.91 -7.61
CA LYS A 68 4.78 5.15 -8.13
C LYS A 68 4.33 4.01 -9.05
N ALA A 69 5.16 3.59 -9.99
CA ALA A 69 4.83 2.46 -10.87
C ALA A 69 4.58 1.17 -10.07
N LYS A 70 5.44 0.88 -9.07
CA LYS A 70 5.25 -0.26 -8.16
C LYS A 70 3.96 -0.14 -7.32
N ASN A 71 3.59 1.07 -6.91
CA ASN A 71 2.35 1.34 -6.17
C ASN A 71 1.11 1.01 -7.02
N GLU A 72 1.09 1.46 -8.28
CA GLU A 72 0.00 1.16 -9.22
C GLU A 72 -0.14 -0.35 -9.45
N VAL A 73 0.98 -1.07 -9.65
CA VAL A 73 0.98 -2.54 -9.80
C VAL A 73 0.41 -3.24 -8.56
N LEU A 74 0.82 -2.83 -7.36
CA LEU A 74 0.30 -3.41 -6.13
C LEU A 74 -1.18 -3.11 -5.95
N LYS A 75 -1.61 -1.88 -6.21
CA LYS A 75 -3.02 -1.45 -6.12
C LYS A 75 -3.91 -2.32 -7.02
N MET A 76 -3.56 -2.45 -8.30
CA MET A 76 -4.31 -3.29 -9.24
C MET A 76 -4.36 -4.75 -8.77
N ALA A 77 -3.27 -5.27 -8.19
CA ALA A 77 -3.24 -6.64 -7.70
C ALA A 77 -4.14 -6.85 -6.46
N LEU A 78 -4.22 -5.87 -5.55
CA LEU A 78 -5.09 -5.89 -4.38
C LEU A 78 -6.57 -5.73 -4.77
N GLU A 79 -6.88 -4.82 -5.70
CA GLU A 79 -8.24 -4.64 -6.24
C GLU A 79 -8.73 -5.91 -6.94
N LYS A 80 -7.87 -6.54 -7.75
CA LYS A 80 -8.19 -7.83 -8.39
C LYS A 80 -8.44 -8.93 -7.35
N TYR A 81 -7.62 -8.98 -6.30
CA TYR A 81 -7.82 -9.93 -5.20
C TYR A 81 -9.13 -9.67 -4.44
N SER A 82 -9.46 -8.40 -4.19
CA SER A 82 -10.75 -8.03 -3.57
C SER A 82 -11.94 -8.52 -4.39
N LEU A 83 -11.85 -8.47 -5.73
CA LEU A 83 -12.89 -9.01 -6.62
C LEU A 83 -12.94 -10.53 -6.59
N SER A 84 -11.80 -11.23 -6.54
CA SER A 84 -11.79 -12.71 -6.48
C SER A 84 -12.32 -13.28 -5.16
N ARG A 85 -12.26 -12.49 -4.08
CA ARG A 85 -12.89 -12.82 -2.79
C ARG A 85 -14.43 -12.80 -2.83
N ALA A 86 -15.06 -12.28 -3.88
CA ALA A 86 -16.51 -12.45 -4.05
C ALA A 86 -16.91 -13.92 -4.22
N ASN A 87 -16.00 -14.75 -4.76
CA ASN A 87 -16.21 -16.18 -4.96
C ASN A 87 -15.99 -16.99 -3.67
N LEU A 88 -15.62 -16.35 -2.55
CA LEU A 88 -15.49 -17.02 -1.25
C LEU A 88 -16.80 -17.70 -0.82
N LYS A 89 -17.94 -17.14 -1.24
CA LYS A 89 -19.27 -17.74 -0.98
C LYS A 89 -19.50 -19.07 -1.70
N GLU A 90 -18.70 -19.40 -2.71
CA GLU A 90 -18.77 -20.65 -3.48
C GLU A 90 -17.81 -21.72 -2.92
N CYS A 91 -17.10 -21.41 -1.84
CA CYS A 91 -16.12 -22.28 -1.21
C CYS A 91 -16.85 -23.29 -0.30
N GLU A 92 -16.82 -24.57 -0.66
CA GLU A 92 -17.59 -25.62 0.02
C GLU A 92 -16.76 -26.45 1.01
N ASP A 93 -15.44 -26.25 1.06
CA ASP A 93 -14.54 -27.00 1.93
C ASP A 93 -13.40 -26.16 2.53
N MET A 94 -12.85 -26.70 3.63
CA MET A 94 -11.73 -26.09 4.37
C MET A 94 -10.47 -25.93 3.51
N ALA A 95 -10.26 -26.76 2.49
CA ALA A 95 -9.07 -26.66 1.64
C ALA A 95 -9.13 -25.39 0.79
N CYS A 96 -10.30 -25.07 0.25
CA CYS A 96 -10.57 -23.84 -0.47
C CYS A 96 -10.42 -22.61 0.46
N ASP A 97 -10.90 -22.66 1.70
CA ASP A 97 -10.72 -21.56 2.66
C ASP A 97 -9.26 -21.25 2.97
N MET A 98 -8.45 -22.30 3.17
CA MET A 98 -7.02 -22.18 3.45
C MET A 98 -6.25 -21.56 2.28
N VAL A 99 -6.70 -21.76 1.03
CA VAL A 99 -6.13 -21.07 -0.14
C VAL A 99 -6.32 -19.57 -0.03
N TYR A 100 -7.53 -19.11 0.31
CA TYR A 100 -7.82 -17.67 0.46
C TYR A 100 -7.06 -17.05 1.64
N ILE A 101 -6.88 -17.77 2.75
CA ILE A 101 -6.08 -17.32 3.90
C ILE A 101 -4.60 -17.20 3.52
N SER A 102 -4.05 -18.22 2.86
CA SER A 102 -2.67 -18.21 2.35
C SER A 102 -2.43 -17.08 1.35
N GLU A 103 -3.37 -16.88 0.41
CA GLU A 103 -3.29 -15.79 -0.56
C GLU A 103 -3.35 -14.42 0.14
N HIS A 104 -4.22 -14.24 1.13
CA HIS A 104 -4.32 -13.02 1.93
C HIS A 104 -2.97 -12.68 2.60
N GLU A 105 -2.34 -13.67 3.23
CA GLU A 105 -1.03 -13.48 3.89
C GLU A 105 0.08 -13.09 2.89
N SER A 106 0.06 -13.66 1.68
CA SER A 106 0.98 -13.26 0.60
C SER A 106 0.80 -11.78 0.23
N TYR A 107 -0.46 -11.32 0.11
CA TYR A 107 -0.75 -9.90 -0.14
C TYR A 107 -0.37 -9.00 1.04
N ARG A 108 -0.58 -9.45 2.28
CA ARG A 108 -0.15 -8.74 3.49
C ARG A 108 1.35 -8.45 3.48
N LEU A 109 2.15 -9.47 3.20
CA LEU A 109 3.61 -9.34 3.14
C LEU A 109 4.04 -8.36 2.03
N ARG A 110 3.45 -8.47 0.84
CA ARG A 110 3.73 -7.56 -0.27
C ARG A 110 3.38 -6.12 0.07
N TYR A 111 2.25 -5.90 0.74
CA TYR A 111 1.82 -4.60 1.21
C TYR A 111 2.79 -4.02 2.25
N LEU A 112 3.19 -4.81 3.26
CA LEU A 112 4.11 -4.36 4.31
C LEU A 112 5.50 -4.00 3.74
N VAL A 113 6.06 -4.84 2.87
CA VAL A 113 7.33 -4.55 2.20
C VAL A 113 7.22 -3.29 1.33
N HIS A 114 6.10 -3.11 0.63
CA HIS A 114 5.89 -1.91 -0.16
C HIS A 114 5.82 -0.65 0.73
N LEU A 115 5.13 -0.72 1.85
CA LEU A 115 4.99 0.39 2.79
C LEU A 115 6.34 0.80 3.40
N ASP A 116 7.15 -0.17 3.81
CA ASP A 116 8.48 0.08 4.38
C ASP A 116 9.43 0.74 3.36
N SER A 117 9.48 0.18 2.16
CA SER A 117 10.23 0.74 1.03
C SER A 117 9.77 2.16 0.66
N TYR A 118 8.46 2.43 0.74
CA TYR A 118 7.92 3.76 0.50
C TYR A 118 8.40 4.78 1.54
N ARG A 119 8.29 4.41 2.82
CA ARG A 119 8.72 5.26 3.95
C ARG A 119 10.21 5.58 3.86
N THR A 120 11.04 4.58 3.55
CA THR A 120 12.49 4.77 3.39
C THR A 120 12.84 5.84 2.34
N ILE A 121 12.18 5.83 1.18
CA ILE A 121 12.42 6.86 0.14
C ILE A 121 11.93 8.23 0.62
N LYS A 122 10.80 8.26 1.32
CA LYS A 122 10.23 9.49 1.87
C LYS A 122 11.13 10.13 2.93
N ASP A 123 11.68 9.33 3.84
CA ASP A 123 12.56 9.79 4.90
C ASP A 123 13.89 10.32 4.35
N ASP A 124 14.44 9.67 3.32
CA ASP A 124 15.64 10.14 2.61
C ASP A 124 15.39 11.49 1.92
N PHE A 125 14.25 11.65 1.23
CA PHE A 125 13.85 12.93 0.65
C PHE A 125 13.77 14.03 1.71
N PHE A 126 13.08 13.80 2.82
CA PHE A 126 12.94 14.82 3.86
C PHE A 126 14.27 15.14 4.56
N SER A 127 15.14 14.16 4.76
CA SER A 127 16.48 14.38 5.33
C SER A 127 17.30 15.33 4.45
N LYS A 128 17.25 15.16 3.13
CA LYS A 128 17.95 16.03 2.17
C LYS A 128 17.34 17.43 2.08
N VAL A 129 16.00 17.54 2.12
CA VAL A 129 15.32 18.85 2.13
C VAL A 129 15.66 19.64 3.40
N GLN A 130 15.71 18.98 4.56
CA GLN A 130 16.07 19.62 5.84
C GLN A 130 17.52 20.12 5.82
N ALA A 131 18.47 19.30 5.37
CA ALA A 131 19.87 19.69 5.24
C ALA A 131 20.05 20.94 4.36
N ASN A 132 19.34 21.02 3.23
CA ASN A 132 19.39 22.19 2.34
C ASN A 132 18.85 23.46 3.00
N THR A 133 17.80 23.33 3.82
CA THR A 133 17.19 24.47 4.53
C THR A 133 18.13 25.03 5.61
N GLU A 134 18.89 24.19 6.29
CA GLU A 134 19.90 24.62 7.28
C GLU A 134 21.09 25.34 6.65
N VAL A 135 21.50 24.95 5.44
CA VAL A 135 22.58 25.62 4.70
C VAL A 135 22.15 27.01 4.20
N GLU A 136 20.89 27.18 3.78
CA GLU A 136 20.35 28.48 3.36
C GLU A 136 20.20 29.46 4.54
N ASN A 137 19.81 28.98 5.73
CA ASN A 137 19.66 29.83 6.92
C ASN A 137 20.98 30.27 7.58
N ASN A 138 22.11 29.64 7.22
CA ASN A 138 23.45 29.94 7.73
C ASN A 138 24.31 30.77 6.75
N LYS A 139 23.73 31.23 5.63
CA LYS A 139 24.35 32.17 4.67
C LYS A 139 23.79 33.57 4.83
#